data_AF-A0A971JQW0-F1
#
_entry.id   AF-A0A971JQW0-F1
#
_cell.length_a   1.000
_cell.length_b   1.000
_cell.length_c   1.000
_cell.angle_alpha   90.00
_cell.angle_beta   90.00
_cell.angle_gamma   90.00
#
_symmetry.space_group_name_H-M   'P 1'
#
loop_
_entity.id
_entity.type
_entity.pdbx_description
1 polymer ?
#
loop_
_entity_poly.entity_id
_entity_poly.type
_entity_poly.pdbx_seq_one_letter_code
_entity_poly.pdbx_strand_id
1 'polypeptide(L)'
;MVKVPGRTGVNLNPFTLINDLKTIPFYPISNFLFFVPVGLFLGYVFQKNIPRILFLAGFIVSVILELIQLIFRLGIFDVTDIILNGSGFAVGVWLFVLVCRN
;
A
#
# COMPACT_ATOMS: atom_id res chain seq x y z
N MET A 1 -2.36 -12.46 6.25
CA MET A 1 -1.34 -13.55 6.37
C MET A 1 0.03 -12.93 6.63
N VAL A 2 0.87 -13.51 7.49
CA VAL A 2 2.21 -12.95 7.76
C VAL A 2 3.20 -13.35 6.64
N LYS A 3 3.89 -12.36 6.07
CA LYS A 3 4.96 -12.57 5.08
C LYS A 3 6.22 -13.10 5.78
N VAL A 4 6.64 -14.31 5.41
CA VAL A 4 7.82 -14.99 5.95
C VAL A 4 8.72 -15.40 4.79
N PRO A 5 10.03 -15.12 4.83
CA PRO A 5 10.97 -15.57 3.82
C PRO A 5 10.90 -17.10 3.61
N GLY A 6 10.89 -17.53 2.35
CA GLY A 6 10.78 -18.94 1.98
C GLY A 6 9.34 -19.44 1.80
N ARG A 7 8.32 -18.66 2.21
CA ARG A 7 6.90 -18.97 1.96
C ARG A 7 6.38 -18.14 0.80
N THR A 8 6.12 -18.79 -0.34
CA THR A 8 5.54 -18.16 -1.53
C THR A 8 4.11 -18.60 -1.79
N GLY A 9 3.31 -17.73 -2.40
CA GLY A 9 1.95 -18.02 -2.80
C GLY A 9 1.29 -16.78 -3.40
N VAL A 10 0.02 -16.92 -3.79
CA VAL A 10 -0.79 -15.83 -4.33
C VAL A 10 -2.13 -15.81 -3.60
N ASN A 11 -2.45 -14.70 -2.93
CA ASN A 11 -3.74 -14.43 -2.32
C ASN A 11 -4.45 -13.31 -3.09
N LEU A 12 -5.51 -13.67 -3.81
CA LEU A 12 -6.33 -12.72 -4.58
C LEU A 12 -7.70 -12.47 -3.93
N ASN A 13 -7.92 -12.95 -2.70
CA ASN A 13 -9.19 -12.79 -2.02
C ASN A 13 -9.17 -11.53 -1.13
N PRO A 14 -9.85 -10.43 -1.50
CA PRO A 14 -9.84 -9.19 -0.72
C PRO A 14 -10.56 -9.34 0.64
N PHE A 15 -11.47 -10.32 0.77
CA PHE A 15 -12.19 -10.54 2.03
C PHE A 15 -11.31 -11.12 3.14
N THR A 16 -10.12 -11.62 2.80
CA THR A 16 -9.12 -12.04 3.80
C THR A 16 -8.69 -10.89 4.71
N LEU A 17 -8.78 -9.64 4.24
CA LEU A 17 -8.49 -8.44 5.01
C LEU A 17 -9.32 -8.36 6.30
N ILE A 18 -10.60 -8.74 6.26
CA ILE A 18 -11.49 -8.69 7.43
C ILE A 18 -10.98 -9.63 8.52
N ASN A 19 -10.51 -10.81 8.13
CA ASN A 19 -9.98 -11.79 9.07
C ASN A 19 -8.59 -11.38 9.57
N ASP A 20 -7.75 -10.83 8.69
CA ASP A 20 -6.42 -10.35 9.06
C ASP A 20 -6.49 -9.16 10.04
N LEU A 21 -7.43 -8.23 9.84
CA LEU A 21 -7.69 -7.15 10.78
C LEU A 21 -8.16 -7.64 12.15
N LYS A 22 -8.92 -8.74 12.21
CA LYS A 22 -9.40 -9.31 13.49
C LYS A 22 -8.33 -10.12 14.22
N THR A 23 -7.49 -10.83 13.47
CA THR A 23 -6.56 -11.83 14.03
C THR A 23 -5.16 -11.27 14.26
N ILE A 24 -4.66 -10.45 13.34
CA ILE A 24 -3.31 -9.88 13.34
C ILE A 24 -3.32 -8.41 12.89
N PRO A 25 -4.10 -7.52 13.54
CA PRO A 25 -4.37 -6.16 13.07
C PRO A 25 -3.12 -5.32 12.78
N PHE A 26 -2.03 -5.56 13.52
CA PHE A 26 -0.79 -4.82 13.35
C PHE A 26 -0.24 -4.92 11.92
N TYR A 27 -0.36 -6.09 11.27
CA TYR A 27 0.12 -6.30 9.92
C TYR A 27 -0.59 -5.40 8.88
N PRO A 28 -1.91 -5.49 8.66
CA PRO A 28 -2.60 -4.64 7.68
C PRO A 28 -2.55 -3.15 8.04
N ILE A 29 -2.56 -2.80 9.33
CA ILE A 29 -2.42 -1.40 9.76
C ILE A 29 -1.04 -0.86 9.40
N SER A 30 0.03 -1.64 9.59
CA SER A 30 1.39 -1.22 9.26
C SER A 30 1.57 -1.00 7.76
N ASN A 31 1.01 -1.88 6.92
CA ASN A 31 1.02 -1.72 5.46
C ASN A 31 0.34 -0.42 5.03
N PHE A 32 -0.83 -0.12 5.59
CA PHE A 32 -1.49 1.17 5.37
C PHE A 32 -0.63 2.35 5.83
N LEU A 33 -0.16 2.33 7.09
CA LEU A 33 0.56 3.47 7.68
C LEU A 33 1.90 3.74 6.99
N PHE A 34 2.60 2.72 6.50
CA PHE A 34 3.89 2.89 5.82
C PHE A 34 3.75 3.70 4.51
N PHE A 35 2.62 3.61 3.83
CA PHE A 35 2.39 4.31 2.56
C PHE A 35 1.84 5.73 2.71
N VAL A 36 1.31 6.10 3.88
CA VAL A 36 0.85 7.48 4.16
C VAL A 36 2.00 8.51 4.00
N PRO A 37 3.18 8.33 4.63
CA PRO A 37 4.32 9.24 4.42
C PRO A 37 4.79 9.29 2.96
N VAL A 38 4.73 8.16 2.25
CA VAL A 38 5.12 8.08 0.83
C VAL A 38 4.20 8.93 -0.04
N GLY A 39 2.88 8.82 0.17
CA GLY A 39 1.88 9.65 -0.50
C GLY A 39 2.04 11.14 -0.19
N LEU A 40 2.33 11.48 1.07
CA LEU A 40 2.63 12.86 1.50
C LEU A 40 3.84 13.43 0.76
N PHE A 41 4.95 12.69 0.76
CA PHE A 41 6.20 13.09 0.11
C PHE A 41 6.02 13.30 -1.39
N LEU A 42 5.30 12.41 -2.08
CA LEU A 42 5.04 12.58 -3.51
C LEU A 42 4.07 13.73 -3.80
N GLY A 43 3.08 13.96 -2.94
CA GLY A 43 2.28 15.18 -2.99
C GLY A 43 3.16 16.44 -2.97
N TYR A 44 4.14 16.47 -2.07
CA TYR A 44 5.12 17.55 -1.96
C TYR A 44 6.00 17.70 -3.20
N VAL A 45 6.56 16.61 -3.73
CA VAL A 45 7.44 16.65 -4.91
C VAL A 45 6.70 17.13 -6.17
N PHE A 46 5.48 16.62 -6.39
CA PHE A 46 4.72 16.89 -7.62
C PHE A 46 3.75 18.09 -7.51
N GLN A 47 3.79 18.80 -6.37
CA GLN A 47 3.13 20.08 -6.11
C GLN A 47 1.75 20.23 -6.76
N LYS A 48 0.87 19.25 -6.50
CA LYS A 48 -0.58 19.27 -6.76
C LYS A 48 -1.06 19.04 -8.21
N ASN A 49 -0.20 19.02 -9.23
CA ASN A 49 -0.72 19.04 -10.60
C ASN A 49 -1.27 17.70 -11.13
N ILE A 50 -1.11 16.59 -10.41
CA ILE A 50 -1.51 15.29 -10.97
C ILE A 50 -1.99 14.24 -9.95
N PRO A 51 -3.05 14.52 -9.16
CA PRO A 51 -3.56 13.57 -8.16
C PRO A 51 -3.96 12.20 -8.76
N ARG A 52 -4.46 12.18 -10.01
CA ARG A 52 -4.78 10.93 -10.72
C ARG A 52 -3.55 10.10 -11.09
N ILE A 53 -2.46 10.74 -11.53
CA ILE A 53 -1.21 10.04 -11.85
C ILE A 53 -0.53 9.57 -10.56
N LEU A 54 -0.59 10.35 -9.48
CA LEU A 54 -0.07 9.94 -8.19
C LEU A 54 -0.80 8.69 -7.68
N PHE A 55 -2.14 8.64 -7.76
CA PHE A 55 -2.90 7.45 -7.37
C PHE A 55 -2.51 6.22 -8.19
N LEU A 56 -2.39 6.36 -9.52
CA LEU A 56 -1.95 5.28 -10.40
C LEU A 56 -0.51 4.83 -10.08
N ALA A 57 0.38 5.77 -9.76
CA ALA A 57 1.74 5.48 -9.34
C ALA A 57 1.77 4.69 -8.02
N GLY A 58 0.95 5.07 -7.03
CA GLY A 58 0.81 4.33 -5.78
C GLY A 58 0.32 2.89 -5.99
N PHE A 59 -0.64 2.70 -6.88
CA PHE A 59 -1.11 1.37 -7.26
C PHE A 59 -0.02 0.54 -7.96
N ILE A 60 0.66 1.11 -8.97
CA ILE A 60 1.76 0.45 -9.69
C ILE A 60 2.89 0.06 -8.74
N VAL A 61 3.30 0.97 -7.85
CA VAL A 61 4.33 0.70 -6.84
C VAL A 61 3.90 -0.45 -5.92
N SER A 62 2.65 -0.47 -5.48
CA SER A 62 2.12 -1.55 -4.64
C SER A 62 2.17 -2.91 -5.36
N VAL A 63 1.78 -2.96 -6.64
CA VAL A 63 1.89 -4.17 -7.46
C VAL A 63 3.34 -4.62 -7.64
N ILE A 64 4.26 -3.68 -7.92
CA ILE A 64 5.68 -3.97 -8.08
C ILE A 64 6.25 -4.57 -6.78
N LEU A 65 5.88 -4.04 -5.62
CA LEU A 65 6.37 -4.55 -4.34
C LEU A 65 5.89 -5.98 -4.06
N GLU A 66 4.62 -6.29 -4.33
CA GLU A 66 4.11 -7.66 -4.23
C GLU A 66 4.80 -8.60 -5.24
N LEU A 67 5.08 -8.13 -6.46
CA LEU A 67 5.81 -8.92 -7.47
C LEU A 67 7.25 -9.19 -7.04
N ILE A 68 7.95 -8.20 -6.49
CA ILE A 68 9.29 -8.37 -5.92
C ILE A 68 9.23 -9.43 -4.81
N GLN A 69 8.27 -9.32 -3.89
CA GLN A 69 8.13 -10.27 -2.79
C GLN A 69 7.86 -11.70 -3.29
N LEU A 70 7.09 -11.85 -4.37
CA LEU A 70 6.84 -13.13 -5.02
C LEU A 70 8.10 -13.71 -5.70
N ILE A 71 8.78 -12.92 -6.52
CA ILE A 71 9.96 -13.35 -7.31
C ILE A 71 11.12 -13.75 -6.39
N PHE A 72 11.40 -12.93 -5.36
CA PHE A 72 12.49 -13.15 -4.42
C PHE A 72 12.13 -14.09 -3.26
N ARG A 73 10.94 -14.70 -3.28
CA ARG A 73 10.44 -15.60 -2.22
C ARG A 73 10.45 -14.98 -0.81
N LEU A 74 10.22 -13.67 -0.74
CA LEU A 74 10.15 -12.92 0.52
C LEU A 74 8.77 -13.01 1.17
N GLY A 75 7.75 -13.41 0.40
CA GLY A 75 6.40 -13.60 0.92
C GLY A 75 5.39 -14.03 -0.14
N ILE A 76 4.12 -13.82 0.19
CA ILE A 76 2.95 -14.13 -0.63
C ILE A 76 2.57 -12.85 -1.38
N PHE A 77 2.23 -12.97 -2.67
CA PHE A 77 1.58 -11.88 -3.41
C PHE A 77 0.16 -11.71 -2.88
N ASP A 78 -0.14 -10.61 -2.20
CA ASP A 78 -1.42 -10.42 -1.51
C ASP A 78 -2.17 -9.17 -2.02
N VAL A 79 -3.38 -9.39 -2.57
CA VAL A 79 -4.23 -8.28 -3.06
C VAL A 79 -4.65 -7.33 -1.94
N THR A 80 -4.76 -7.82 -0.70
CA THR A 80 -5.13 -6.97 0.44
C THR A 80 -4.04 -5.95 0.74
N ASP A 81 -2.78 -6.31 0.53
CA ASP A 81 -1.63 -5.41 0.70
C ASP A 81 -1.61 -4.35 -0.40
N ILE A 82 -1.96 -4.70 -1.64
CA ILE A 82 -2.12 -3.71 -2.73
C ILE A 82 -3.20 -2.68 -2.38
N ILE A 83 -4.33 -3.13 -1.81
CA ILE A 83 -5.44 -2.27 -1.39
C ILE A 83 -5.02 -1.36 -0.22
N LEU A 84 -4.35 -1.91 0.79
CA LEU A 84 -3.92 -1.16 1.97
C LEU A 84 -2.81 -0.15 1.64
N ASN A 85 -1.82 -0.57 0.85
CA ASN A 85 -0.74 0.30 0.41
C ASN A 85 -1.29 1.43 -0.48
N GLY A 86 -2.18 1.10 -1.43
CA GLY A 86 -2.84 2.09 -2.28
C GLY A 86 -3.73 3.06 -1.51
N SER A 87 -4.47 2.59 -0.51
CA SER A 87 -5.30 3.47 0.35
C SER A 87 -4.45 4.36 1.26
N GLY A 88 -3.38 3.84 1.87
CA GLY A 88 -2.43 4.63 2.65
C GLY A 88 -1.79 5.72 1.81
N PHE A 89 -1.34 5.38 0.61
CA PHE A 89 -0.82 6.34 -0.36
C PHE A 89 -1.82 7.45 -0.69
N ALA A 90 -3.07 7.07 -1.00
CA ALA A 90 -4.13 8.03 -1.34
C ALA A 90 -4.43 8.99 -0.18
N VAL A 91 -4.49 8.48 1.05
CA VAL A 91 -4.63 9.29 2.27
C VAL A 91 -3.45 10.24 2.41
N GLY A 92 -2.22 9.78 2.18
CA GLY A 92 -1.04 10.63 2.22
C GLY A 92 -1.09 11.81 1.25
N VAL A 93 -1.45 11.54 -0.02
CA VAL A 93 -1.63 12.61 -1.03
C VAL A 93 -2.75 13.56 -0.61
N TRP A 94 -3.87 13.04 -0.10
CA TRP A 94 -4.99 13.85 0.34
C TRP A 94 -4.62 14.76 1.52
N LEU A 95 -3.89 14.25 2.51
CA LEU A 95 -3.35 15.03 3.63
C LEU A 95 -2.41 16.15 3.14
N PHE A 96 -1.54 15.88 2.17
CA PHE A 96 -0.69 16.93 1.58
C PHE A 96 -1.53 18.03 0.95
N VAL A 97 -2.56 17.64 0.18
CA VAL A 97 -3.49 18.60 -0.42
C VAL A 97 -4.19 19.41 0.68
N LEU A 98 -4.65 18.81 1.77
CA LEU A 98 -5.31 19.55 2.85
C LEU A 98 -4.36 20.54 3.56
N VAL A 99 -3.15 20.09 3.92
CA VAL A 99 -2.21 20.90 4.73
C VAL A 99 -1.57 22.02 3.91
N CYS A 100 -1.19 21.75 2.65
CA CYS A 100 -0.47 22.71 1.83
C CYS A 100 -1.38 23.52 0.89
N ARG A 101 -2.71 23.38 0.96
CA ARG A 101 -3.70 24.13 0.15
C ARG A 101 -4.58 25.02 1.05
N ASN A 102 -3.94 25.80 1.91
CA ASN A 102 -4.49 27.04 2.44
C ASN A 102 -3.74 28.22 1.82
#